data_AF-A0A3A8GZ49-F1
#
_entry.id   AF-A0A3A8GZ49-F1
#
_cell.length_a   1.000
_cell.length_b   1.000
_cell.length_c   1.000
_cell.angle_alpha   90.00
_cell.angle_beta   90.00
_cell.angle_gamma   90.00
#
_symmetry.space_group_name_H-M   'P 1'
#
loop_
_entity.id
_entity.type
_entity.pdbx_description
1 polymer ?
#
loop_
_entity_poly.entity_id
_entity_poly.type
_entity_poly.pdbx_seq_one_letter_code
_entity_poly.pdbx_strand_id
1 'polypeptide(L)'
;MAVACMSLAACAEEPASPPTTPPPAVQPAPLRADPPAPRPVEVLRVSARRIRGDAELTRLAGPALLAQAKEPVAIEVQTEQPLGHLARASSPEIFINGRRVGDTRAVPPDRLYVFLPDGSGLEDVNAVTVAWLGNEPLTRSTRPATLTRQMIP
;
A
#
# COMPACT_ATOMS: atom_id res chain seq x y z
N MET A 1 -6.27 -8.55 -87.60
CA MET A 1 -7.16 -7.54 -86.98
C MET A 1 -6.28 -6.37 -86.57
N ALA A 2 -6.52 -5.23 -87.18
CA ALA A 2 -5.79 -3.98 -87.02
C ALA A 2 -6.81 -2.84 -86.79
N VAL A 3 -6.31 -1.65 -86.43
CA VAL A 3 -7.02 -0.34 -86.45
C VAL A 3 -7.92 -0.12 -85.22
N ALA A 4 -7.96 1.01 -84.49
CA ALA A 4 -7.25 2.28 -84.49
C ALA A 4 -7.52 3.01 -83.15
N CYS A 5 -6.70 4.03 -82.89
CA CYS A 5 -6.80 5.04 -81.85
C CYS A 5 -8.17 5.73 -81.76
N MET A 6 -8.56 6.11 -80.53
CA MET A 6 -9.50 7.20 -80.27
C MET A 6 -8.79 8.38 -79.62
N SER A 7 -9.28 9.56 -79.99
CA SER A 7 -8.69 10.88 -79.86
C SER A 7 -9.10 11.62 -78.57
N LEU A 8 -8.21 12.52 -78.15
CA LEU A 8 -8.39 13.79 -77.42
C LEU A 8 -9.79 14.17 -76.91
N ALA A 9 -9.91 14.42 -75.60
CA ALA A 9 -10.63 15.55 -75.03
C ALA A 9 -10.17 15.81 -73.59
N ALA A 10 -9.73 17.05 -73.33
CA ALA A 10 -9.33 17.55 -72.03
C ALA A 10 -10.53 17.66 -71.07
N CYS A 11 -10.29 17.43 -69.78
CA CYS A 11 -10.83 18.23 -68.68
C CYS A 11 -10.04 17.92 -67.40
N ALA A 12 -9.50 18.99 -66.83
CA ALA A 12 -9.04 19.20 -65.47
C ALA A 12 -9.52 18.18 -64.43
N GLU A 13 -8.61 17.71 -63.57
CA GLU A 13 -8.50 18.23 -62.20
C GLU A 13 -7.16 17.75 -61.61
N GLU A 14 -6.32 18.70 -61.22
CA GLU A 14 -5.08 18.45 -60.49
C GLU A 14 -5.47 18.12 -59.04
N PRO A 15 -5.23 16.90 -58.52
CA PRO A 15 -5.45 16.65 -57.11
C PRO A 15 -4.33 17.36 -56.35
N ALA A 16 -4.67 18.52 -55.78
CA ALA A 16 -3.84 19.20 -54.80
C ALA A 16 -3.45 18.18 -53.71
N SER A 17 -2.16 17.86 -53.64
CA SER A 17 -1.61 17.04 -52.57
C SER A 17 -1.88 17.76 -51.25
N PRO A 18 -2.55 17.12 -50.26
CA PRO A 18 -2.73 17.76 -48.96
C PRO A 18 -1.35 17.98 -48.32
N PRO A 19 -1.16 19.09 -47.59
CA PRO A 19 0.10 19.37 -46.92
C PRO A 19 0.41 18.23 -45.94
N THR A 20 1.59 17.61 -46.11
CA THR A 20 2.09 16.60 -45.19
C THR A 20 2.39 17.29 -43.86
N THR A 21 1.47 17.14 -42.90
CA THR A 21 1.67 17.60 -41.53
C THR A 21 2.75 16.70 -40.92
N PRO A 22 3.86 17.24 -40.36
CA PRO A 22 4.85 16.41 -39.71
C PRO A 22 4.18 15.64 -38.56
N PRO A 23 4.49 14.33 -38.38
CA PRO A 23 3.93 13.57 -37.28
C PRO A 23 4.30 14.25 -35.95
N PRO A 24 3.39 14.32 -34.98
CA PRO A 24 3.69 14.88 -33.67
C PRO A 24 4.90 14.14 -33.09
N ALA A 25 5.89 14.90 -32.63
CA ALA A 25 7.05 14.34 -31.97
C ALA A 25 6.58 13.42 -30.83
N VAL A 26 6.97 12.15 -30.91
CA VAL A 26 6.72 11.17 -29.84
C VAL A 26 7.50 11.67 -28.63
N GLN A 27 6.80 12.29 -27.68
CA GLN A 27 7.40 12.63 -26.40
C GLN A 27 7.86 11.31 -25.76
N PRO A 28 9.14 11.19 -25.37
CA PRO A 28 9.58 9.99 -24.67
C PRO A 28 8.70 9.82 -23.44
N ALA A 29 8.12 8.63 -23.28
CA ALA A 29 7.33 8.31 -22.11
C ALA A 29 8.16 8.64 -20.85
N PRO A 30 7.59 9.32 -19.85
CA PRO A 30 8.32 9.64 -18.63
C PRO A 30 8.92 8.33 -18.08
N LEU A 31 10.23 8.32 -17.91
CA LEU A 31 10.96 7.23 -17.26
C LEU A 31 10.22 6.91 -15.96
N ARG A 32 9.71 5.69 -15.85
CA ARG A 32 9.09 5.22 -14.60
C ARG A 32 10.15 5.37 -13.52
N ALA A 33 9.92 6.26 -12.55
CA ALA A 33 10.77 6.36 -11.39
C ALA A 33 10.82 4.97 -10.72
N ASP A 34 12.02 4.46 -10.50
CA ASP A 34 12.19 3.21 -9.76
C ASP A 34 11.56 3.37 -8.38
N PRO A 35 10.87 2.34 -7.86
CA PRO A 35 10.33 2.39 -6.51
C PRO A 35 11.48 2.63 -5.52
N PRO A 36 11.23 3.42 -4.45
CA PRO A 36 12.24 3.68 -3.45
C PRO A 36 12.76 2.36 -2.85
N ALA A 37 14.06 2.30 -2.58
CA ALA A 37 14.67 1.13 -1.96
C ALA A 37 13.98 0.78 -0.62
N PRO A 38 13.83 -0.51 -0.28
CA PRO A 38 13.31 -0.92 1.02
C PRO A 38 14.14 -0.33 2.15
N ARG A 39 13.47 0.21 3.16
CA ARG A 39 14.10 0.78 4.35
C ARG A 39 13.34 0.34 5.61
N PRO A 40 14.00 0.33 6.79
CA PRO A 40 13.35 0.07 8.06
C PRO A 40 12.14 0.99 8.30
N VAL A 41 11.06 0.40 8.83
CA VAL A 41 9.87 1.14 9.26
C VAL A 41 9.99 1.39 10.76
N GLU A 42 10.45 2.57 11.14
CA GLU A 42 10.62 2.90 12.55
C GLU A 42 9.28 3.24 13.23
N VAL A 43 9.13 2.79 14.47
CA VAL A 43 7.94 3.00 15.28
C VAL A 43 8.14 4.21 16.17
N LEU A 44 7.24 5.19 16.05
CA LEU A 44 7.22 6.39 16.89
C LEU A 44 6.54 6.12 18.23
N ARG A 45 5.38 5.46 18.17
CA ARG A 45 4.54 5.21 19.35
C ARG A 45 3.76 3.92 19.19
N VAL A 46 3.57 3.24 20.31
CA VAL A 46 2.63 2.13 20.45
C VAL A 46 1.63 2.44 21.56
N SER A 47 0.38 2.06 21.39
CA SER A 47 -0.63 2.10 22.44
C SER A 47 -1.62 0.94 22.29
N ALA A 48 -2.29 0.56 23.37
CA ALA A 48 -3.36 -0.42 23.35
C ALA A 48 -4.67 0.21 23.79
N ARG A 49 -5.77 -0.17 23.13
CA ARG A 49 -7.09 0.41 23.32
C ARG A 49 -8.15 -0.68 23.37
N ARG A 50 -9.16 -0.51 24.22
CA ARG A 50 -10.31 -1.41 24.28
C ARG A 50 -11.18 -1.14 23.07
N ILE A 51 -11.58 -2.18 22.35
CA ILE A 51 -12.42 -1.99 21.15
C ILE A 51 -13.87 -1.69 21.54
N ARG A 52 -14.37 -2.33 22.60
CA ARG A 52 -15.75 -2.13 23.06
C ARG A 52 -15.97 -0.69 23.51
N GLY A 53 -16.96 -0.04 22.90
CA GLY A 53 -17.29 1.37 23.14
C GLY A 53 -16.61 2.34 22.17
N ASP A 54 -15.72 1.86 21.30
CA ASP A 54 -15.05 2.66 20.28
C ASP A 54 -15.60 2.31 18.89
N ALA A 55 -16.38 3.21 18.29
CA ALA A 55 -17.06 2.96 17.03
C ALA A 55 -16.09 2.79 15.85
N GLU A 56 -14.97 3.52 15.86
CA GLU A 56 -13.97 3.43 14.79
C GLU A 56 -13.24 2.09 14.85
N LEU A 57 -12.73 1.73 16.03
CA LEU A 57 -12.03 0.46 16.23
C LEU A 57 -12.97 -0.73 16.01
N THR A 58 -14.24 -0.62 16.41
CA THR A 58 -15.27 -1.65 16.15
C THR A 58 -15.43 -1.90 14.65
N ARG A 59 -15.51 -0.81 13.85
CA ARG A 59 -15.62 -0.90 12.40
C ARG A 59 -14.37 -1.50 11.77
N LEU A 60 -13.17 -1.10 12.21
CA LEU A 60 -11.90 -1.58 11.67
C LEU A 60 -11.62 -3.05 12.01
N ALA A 61 -11.95 -3.49 13.23
CA ALA A 61 -11.79 -4.87 13.67
C ALA A 61 -12.69 -5.83 12.90
N GLY A 62 -13.91 -5.37 12.58
CA GLY A 62 -14.88 -6.13 11.81
C GLY A 62 -15.64 -7.18 12.64
N PRO A 63 -16.80 -7.64 12.13
CA PRO A 63 -17.73 -8.46 12.90
C PRO A 63 -17.19 -9.86 13.23
N ALA A 64 -16.38 -10.45 12.35
CA ALA A 64 -15.85 -11.80 12.53
C ALA A 64 -14.96 -11.91 13.79
N LEU A 65 -14.05 -10.95 14.00
CA LEU A 65 -13.22 -10.93 15.20
C LEU A 65 -14.05 -10.67 16.45
N LEU A 66 -14.98 -9.72 16.37
CA LEU A 66 -15.79 -9.31 17.52
C LEU A 66 -16.78 -10.38 17.99
N ALA A 67 -17.25 -11.24 17.10
CA ALA A 67 -18.16 -12.32 17.43
C ALA A 67 -17.52 -13.38 18.36
N GLN A 68 -16.21 -13.58 18.26
CA GLN A 68 -15.46 -14.58 19.02
C GLN A 68 -14.60 -13.97 20.14
N ALA A 69 -14.46 -12.64 20.20
CA ALA A 69 -13.58 -11.96 21.12
C ALA A 69 -14.19 -11.80 22.53
N LYS A 70 -13.48 -12.33 23.54
CA LYS A 70 -13.89 -12.18 24.94
C LYS A 70 -13.61 -10.78 25.47
N GLU A 71 -12.44 -10.22 25.17
CA GLU A 71 -12.01 -8.88 25.62
C GLU A 71 -11.15 -8.25 24.51
N PRO A 72 -11.77 -7.81 23.40
CA PRO A 72 -11.02 -7.39 22.24
C PRO A 72 -10.18 -6.14 22.51
N VAL A 73 -8.91 -6.20 22.11
CA VAL A 73 -7.92 -5.12 22.24
C VAL A 73 -7.39 -4.76 20.86
N ALA A 74 -7.29 -3.46 20.58
CA ALA A 74 -6.57 -2.94 19.44
C ALA A 74 -5.18 -2.48 19.90
N ILE A 75 -4.14 -2.92 19.20
CA ILE A 75 -2.80 -2.36 19.32
C ILE A 75 -2.62 -1.40 18.16
N GLU A 76 -2.44 -0.13 18.48
CA GLU A 76 -2.17 0.95 17.54
C GLU A 76 -0.67 1.22 17.51
N VAL A 77 -0.10 1.22 16.31
CA VAL A 77 1.29 1.56 16.04
C VAL A 77 1.31 2.78 15.12
N GLN A 78 1.97 3.84 15.58
CA GLN A 78 2.27 5.01 14.77
C GLN A 78 3.72 4.93 14.30
N THR A 79 3.94 5.05 12.98
CA THR A 79 5.29 5.05 12.39
C THR A 79 5.90 6.44 12.39
N GLU A 80 7.24 6.53 12.44
CA GLU A 80 7.94 7.83 12.45
C GLU A 80 7.80 8.59 11.12
N GLN A 81 7.63 7.86 10.02
CA GLN A 81 7.40 8.40 8.70
C GLN A 81 6.12 7.78 8.13
N PRO A 82 5.42 8.47 7.21
CA PRO A 82 4.33 7.87 6.46
C PRO A 82 4.75 6.53 5.87
N LEU A 83 3.83 5.57 5.92
CA LEU A 83 3.95 4.29 5.25
C LEU A 83 4.06 4.60 3.76
N GLY A 84 5.29 4.51 3.24
CA GLY A 84 5.53 4.63 1.81
C GLY A 84 4.85 3.50 1.05
N HIS A 85 5.01 3.48 -0.27
CA HIS A 85 4.58 2.34 -1.06
C HIS A 85 5.79 1.45 -1.35
N LEU A 86 5.92 0.36 -0.59
CA LEU A 86 6.67 -0.80 -1.08
C LEU A 86 5.81 -1.53 -2.12
N ALA A 87 6.45 -2.38 -2.93
CA ALA A 87 5.84 -3.02 -4.10
C ALA A 87 4.38 -3.46 -3.86
N ARG A 88 3.52 -3.37 -4.89
CA ARG A 88 2.06 -3.57 -4.79
C ARG A 88 1.60 -4.86 -4.09
N ALA A 89 2.47 -5.85 -3.93
CA ALA A 89 2.18 -7.16 -3.33
C ALA A 89 2.58 -7.29 -1.85
N SER A 90 3.26 -6.31 -1.25
CA SER A 90 3.65 -6.36 0.17
C SER A 90 2.74 -5.49 1.02
N SER A 91 2.36 -5.98 2.21
CA SER A 91 1.61 -5.24 3.22
C SER A 91 2.49 -4.99 4.45
N PRO A 92 2.39 -3.83 5.12
CA PRO A 92 3.04 -3.63 6.40
C PRO A 92 2.34 -4.47 7.47
N GLU A 93 3.13 -5.09 8.34
CA GLU A 93 2.64 -5.96 9.41
C GLU A 93 3.27 -5.63 10.75
N ILE A 94 2.46 -5.73 11.81
CA ILE A 94 2.89 -5.60 13.20
C ILE A 94 3.37 -6.96 13.71
N PHE A 95 4.54 -6.93 14.35
CA PHE A 95 5.12 -8.07 15.05
C PHE A 95 5.28 -7.73 16.53
N ILE A 96 4.92 -8.68 17.38
CA ILE A 96 5.07 -8.58 18.84
C ILE A 96 5.99 -9.70 19.29
N ASN A 97 7.05 -9.36 20.02
CA ASN A 97 8.09 -10.29 20.47
C ASN A 97 8.64 -11.14 19.30
N GLY A 98 8.81 -10.50 18.14
CA GLY A 98 9.30 -11.12 16.90
C GLY A 98 8.28 -11.98 16.14
N ARG A 99 7.04 -12.13 16.65
CA ARG A 99 5.99 -12.96 16.03
C ARG A 99 4.94 -12.09 15.35
N ARG A 100 4.47 -12.51 14.16
CA ARG A 100 3.30 -11.89 13.52
C ARG A 100 2.06 -12.30 14.32
N VAL A 101 1.27 -11.31 14.77
CA VAL A 101 0.17 -11.52 15.71
C VAL A 101 -1.23 -11.46 15.08
N GLY A 102 -1.34 -11.08 13.81
CA GLY A 102 -2.60 -11.04 13.09
C GLY A 102 -2.48 -10.29 11.78
N ASP A 103 -3.62 -10.04 11.14
CA ASP A 103 -3.69 -9.18 9.96
C ASP A 103 -3.67 -7.71 10.39
N THR A 104 -2.69 -6.98 9.87
CA THR A 104 -2.54 -5.55 10.16
C THR A 104 -3.43 -4.72 9.23
N ARG A 105 -4.15 -3.77 9.81
CA ARG A 105 -4.89 -2.74 9.07
C ARG A 105 -4.08 -1.46 9.01
N ALA A 106 -3.69 -1.05 7.81
CA ALA A 106 -3.08 0.25 7.59
C ALA A 106 -4.14 1.35 7.46
N VAL A 107 -3.99 2.39 8.26
CA VAL A 107 -4.77 3.63 8.23
C VAL A 107 -3.79 4.75 7.87
N PRO A 108 -3.80 5.21 6.61
CA PRO A 108 -2.87 6.25 6.16
C PRO A 108 -2.97 7.55 6.98
N PRO A 109 -1.86 8.31 7.10
CA PRO A 109 -0.59 8.05 6.43
C PRO A 109 0.38 7.13 7.19
N ASP A 110 0.22 6.97 8.51
CA ASP A 110 1.27 6.50 9.41
C ASP A 110 0.77 5.58 10.53
N ARG A 111 -0.50 5.15 10.50
CA ARG A 111 -1.10 4.31 11.55
C ARG A 111 -1.34 2.89 11.09
N LEU A 112 -1.02 1.95 11.96
CA LEU A 112 -1.26 0.54 11.81
C LEU A 112 -2.03 0.03 13.01
N TYR A 113 -2.99 -0.86 12.77
CA TYR A 113 -3.74 -1.53 13.81
C TYR A 113 -3.63 -3.03 13.66
N VAL A 114 -3.42 -3.73 14.78
CA VAL A 114 -3.71 -5.15 14.88
C VAL A 114 -4.73 -5.36 15.98
N PHE A 115 -5.68 -6.25 15.71
CA PHE A 115 -6.81 -6.52 16.59
C PHE A 115 -6.65 -7.92 17.17
N LEU A 116 -6.70 -8.01 18.50
CA LEU A 116 -6.57 -9.26 19.23
C LEU A 116 -7.92 -9.61 19.88
N PRO A 117 -8.31 -10.90 19.91
CA PRO A 117 -9.57 -11.32 20.54
C PRO A 117 -9.54 -11.18 22.07
N ASP A 118 -8.35 -11.22 22.65
CA ASP A 118 -8.04 -10.94 24.05
C ASP A 118 -6.55 -10.58 24.22
N GLY A 119 -6.14 -10.21 25.44
CA GLY A 119 -4.75 -9.91 25.78
C GLY A 119 -3.92 -11.11 26.27
N SER A 120 -4.37 -12.36 26.08
CA SER A 120 -3.70 -13.54 26.63
C SER A 120 -2.34 -13.85 25.98
N GLY A 121 -2.13 -13.40 24.75
CA GLY A 121 -0.87 -13.54 24.01
C GLY A 121 0.16 -12.45 24.29
N LEU A 122 -0.10 -11.53 25.22
CA LEU A 122 0.78 -10.41 25.56
C LEU A 122 1.50 -10.65 26.89
N GLU A 123 2.80 -10.40 26.91
CA GLU A 123 3.66 -10.47 28.09
C GLU A 123 3.59 -9.18 28.91
N ASP A 124 4.31 -9.13 30.04
CA ASP A 124 4.40 -7.91 30.87
C ASP A 124 5.08 -6.75 30.14
N VAL A 125 6.08 -7.08 29.30
CA VAL A 125 6.82 -6.14 28.45
C VAL A 125 6.93 -6.76 27.07
N ASN A 126 6.40 -6.07 26.07
CA ASN A 126 6.38 -6.56 24.70
C ASN A 126 7.18 -5.64 23.78
N ALA A 127 8.03 -6.23 22.94
CA ALA A 127 8.73 -5.54 21.87
C ALA A 127 7.85 -5.53 20.62
N VAL A 128 7.49 -4.33 20.16
CA VAL A 128 6.64 -4.12 18.98
C VAL A 128 7.48 -3.58 17.83
N THR A 129 7.44 -4.28 16.70
CA THR A 129 8.13 -3.89 15.46
C THR A 129 7.16 -3.95 14.29
N VAL A 130 7.51 -3.24 13.21
CA VAL A 130 6.78 -3.24 11.95
C VAL A 130 7.74 -3.68 10.85
N ALA A 131 7.25 -4.46 9.90
CA ALA A 131 7.99 -4.78 8.68
C ALA A 131 7.03 -4.96 7.50
N TRP A 132 7.53 -4.88 6.28
CA TRP A 132 6.76 -5.24 5.08
C TRP A 132 6.90 -6.73 4.79
N LEU A 133 5.77 -7.40 4.58
CA LEU A 133 5.77 -8.83 4.26
C LEU A 133 6.58 -9.13 3.00
N GLY A 134 7.39 -10.19 3.07
CA GLY A 134 8.30 -10.61 2.02
C GLY A 134 9.58 -9.77 1.90
N ASN A 135 9.73 -8.70 2.69
CA ASN A 135 10.94 -7.87 2.77
C ASN A 135 11.33 -7.60 4.23
N GLU A 136 10.97 -8.49 5.15
CA GLU A 136 11.15 -8.30 6.59
C GLU A 136 12.62 -8.05 6.99
N PRO A 137 13.62 -8.76 6.46
CA PRO A 137 15.02 -8.53 6.84
C PRO A 137 15.51 -7.10 6.55
N LEU A 138 14.92 -6.44 5.55
CA LEU A 138 15.33 -5.09 5.10
C LEU A 138 14.45 -3.97 5.70
N THR A 139 13.21 -4.30 6.08
CA THR A 139 12.20 -3.30 6.43
C THR A 139 11.75 -3.35 7.88
N ARG A 140 12.17 -4.37 8.63
CA ARG A 140 11.87 -4.47 10.06
C ARG A 140 12.43 -3.27 10.80
N SER A 141 11.63 -2.71 11.72
CA SER A 141 12.07 -1.66 12.64
C SER A 141 13.37 -2.05 13.32
N THR A 142 14.33 -1.13 13.34
CA THR A 142 15.59 -1.35 14.05
C THR A 142 15.49 -0.98 15.53
N ARG A 143 14.52 -0.11 15.88
CA ARG A 143 14.20 0.26 17.26
C ARG A 143 12.80 -0.21 17.63
N PRO A 144 12.67 -1.37 18.32
CA PRO A 144 11.37 -1.82 18.80
C PRO A 144 10.75 -0.84 19.79
N ALA A 145 9.46 -0.59 19.66
CA ALA A 145 8.69 0.15 20.65
C ALA A 145 8.24 -0.80 21.77
N THR A 146 8.16 -0.28 22.99
CA THR A 146 7.75 -1.09 24.15
C THR A 146 6.27 -0.91 24.45
N LEU A 147 5.53 -2.02 24.52
CA LEU A 147 4.17 -2.08 25.03
C LEU A 147 4.16 -2.82 26.37
N THR A 148 3.87 -2.13 27.46
CA THR A 148 3.82 -2.73 28.81
C THR A 148 2.40 -3.12 29.21
N ARG A 149 2.28 -4.02 30.20
CA ARG A 149 0.99 -4.44 30.73
C ARG A 149 0.10 -3.28 31.20
N GLN A 150 0.70 -2.23 31.75
CA GLN A 150 -0.01 -1.05 32.24
C GLN A 150 -0.68 -0.23 31.12
N MET A 151 -0.22 -0.39 29.88
CA MET A 151 -0.80 0.27 28.71
C MET A 151 -1.99 -0.52 28.14
N ILE A 152 -2.19 -1.77 28.59
CA ILE A 152 -3.27 -2.64 28.13
C ILE A 152 -4.51 -2.39 29.01
N PRO A 153 -5.68 -2.11 28.39
CA PRO A 153 -6.90 -1.69 29.09
C PRO A 153 -7.75 -2.84 29.65
#